data_AF-A0A9X9HUS4-F1
#
_entry.id   AF-A0A9X9HUS4-F1
#
_cell.length_a   1.000
_cell.length_b   1.000
_cell.length_c   1.000
_cell.angle_alpha   90.00
_cell.angle_beta   90.00
_cell.angle_gamma   90.00
#
_symmetry.space_group_name_H-M   'P 1'
#
loop_
_entity.id
_entity.type
_entity.pdbx_description
1 polymer ?
#
loop_
_entity_poly.entity_id
_entity_poly.type
_entity_poly.pdbx_seq_one_letter_code
_entity_poly.pdbx_strand_id
1 'polypeptide(L)'
;MSETLSRRVGRLVSGGFHALIDAAENLAPEAVMNESIREIERAVDEVRAELGKVLAQKHLAAKKMADESNRHEAIDANLQAAVNAGRDDLAEAGIAEQMDIEARLPVLENTIADCAAQEKELEGFIVALQAKKREMQQQLQDWRAAQQSMGTGKTVGGNGSDLNRIARDAEKSGNAFDRVMGRQNSVHSSTDAAQLAKLKELEDLSRNNRIAERLAALKAKS
;
A
#
# COMPACT_ATOMS: atom_id res chain seq x y z
N MET A 1 14.89 -13.28 -0.06
CA MET A 1 13.88 -12.32 0.45
C MET A 1 13.52 -11.40 -0.70
N SER A 2 12.26 -11.36 -1.11
CA SER A 2 11.78 -10.43 -2.14
C SER A 2 11.81 -9.01 -1.59
N GLU A 3 12.50 -8.11 -2.28
CA GLU A 3 12.47 -6.67 -1.99
C GLU A 3 11.01 -6.15 -2.06
N THR A 4 10.60 -5.27 -1.14
CA THR A 4 9.26 -4.66 -1.21
C THR A 4 9.21 -3.65 -2.35
N LEU A 5 8.06 -3.51 -3.01
CA LEU A 5 7.87 -2.59 -4.14
C LEU A 5 8.34 -1.16 -3.80
N SER A 6 7.95 -0.65 -2.63
CA SER A 6 8.37 0.67 -2.14
C SER A 6 9.89 0.83 -2.00
N ARG A 7 10.60 -0.19 -1.48
CA ARG A 7 12.07 -0.16 -1.38
C ARG A 7 12.73 -0.13 -2.76
N ARG A 8 12.23 -0.94 -3.69
CA ARG A 8 12.74 -0.98 -5.06
C ARG A 8 12.50 0.34 -5.79
N VAL A 9 11.31 0.91 -5.68
CA VAL A 9 11.01 2.25 -6.22
C VAL A 9 11.95 3.30 -5.61
N GLY A 10 12.13 3.28 -4.29
CA GLY A 10 13.06 4.18 -3.60
C GLY A 10 14.49 4.09 -4.14
N ARG A 11 15.03 2.87 -4.33
CA ARG A 11 16.34 2.65 -4.94
C ARG A 11 16.43 3.18 -6.36
N LEU A 12 15.41 2.94 -7.19
CA LEU A 12 15.41 3.39 -8.60
C LEU A 12 15.33 4.91 -8.72
N VAL A 13 14.52 5.56 -7.90
CA VAL A 13 14.38 7.03 -7.88
C VAL A 13 15.65 7.70 -7.34
N SER A 14 16.26 7.13 -6.29
CA SER A 14 17.49 7.66 -5.68
C SER A 14 18.78 7.31 -6.43
N GLY A 15 18.76 6.32 -7.33
CA GLY A 15 19.92 5.90 -8.12
C GLY A 15 20.47 7.05 -8.96
N GLY A 16 21.73 7.41 -8.74
CA GLY A 16 22.40 8.51 -9.43
C GLY A 16 23.06 8.07 -10.74
N PHE A 17 22.96 8.92 -11.77
CA PHE A 17 23.61 8.69 -13.08
C PHE A 17 25.13 8.53 -12.98
N HIS A 18 25.79 9.37 -12.18
CA HIS A 18 27.24 9.30 -11.98
C HIS A 18 27.66 8.00 -11.29
N ALA A 19 26.88 7.52 -10.32
CA ALA A 19 27.15 6.24 -9.66
C ALA A 19 27.05 5.05 -10.65
N LEU A 20 26.16 5.12 -11.64
CA LEU A 20 26.06 4.12 -12.69
C LEU A 20 27.26 4.16 -13.66
N ILE A 21 27.78 5.36 -13.96
CA ILE A 21 29.01 5.52 -14.76
C ILE A 21 30.21 4.97 -14.01
N ASP A 22 30.38 5.38 -12.76
CA ASP A 22 31.51 4.97 -11.92
C ASP A 22 31.51 3.45 -11.75
N ALA A 23 30.35 2.83 -11.53
CA ALA A 23 30.21 1.37 -11.45
C ALA A 23 30.42 0.65 -12.79
N ALA A 24 30.25 1.33 -13.93
CA ALA A 24 30.41 0.73 -15.24
C ALA A 24 31.88 0.66 -15.71
N GLU A 25 32.84 1.21 -14.96
CA GLU A 25 34.31 1.10 -15.13
C GLU A 25 34.78 0.93 -16.59
N ASN A 26 34.33 1.80 -17.50
CA ASN A 26 34.64 1.80 -18.95
C ASN A 26 34.19 0.58 -19.79
N LEU A 27 33.45 -0.40 -19.26
CA LEU A 27 33.12 -1.61 -20.01
C LEU A 27 31.93 -1.44 -20.99
N ALA A 28 30.94 -0.59 -20.67
CA ALA A 28 29.91 -0.06 -21.59
C ALA A 28 28.92 0.85 -20.84
N PRO A 29 29.29 2.10 -20.51
CA PRO A 29 28.42 3.00 -19.71
C PRO A 29 27.03 3.19 -20.32
N GLU A 30 26.94 3.32 -21.64
CA GLU A 30 25.67 3.46 -22.35
C GLU A 30 24.76 2.24 -22.22
N ALA A 31 25.32 1.02 -22.27
CA ALA A 31 24.52 -0.20 -22.15
C ALA A 31 23.92 -0.34 -20.75
N VAL A 32 24.72 -0.04 -19.71
CA VAL A 32 24.28 -0.02 -18.32
C VAL A 32 23.17 1.01 -18.12
N MET A 33 23.32 2.22 -18.64
CA MET A 33 22.30 3.27 -18.55
C MET A 33 20.99 2.88 -19.23
N ASN A 34 21.05 2.31 -20.43
CA ASN A 34 19.86 1.84 -21.14
C ASN A 34 19.14 0.72 -20.36
N GLU A 35 19.88 -0.18 -19.70
CA GLU A 35 19.26 -1.20 -18.86
C GLU A 35 18.63 -0.60 -17.60
N SER A 36 19.25 0.40 -16.96
CA SER A 36 18.64 1.11 -15.84
C SER A 36 17.35 1.84 -16.22
N ILE A 37 17.29 2.44 -17.42
CA ILE A 37 16.05 3.04 -17.94
C ILE A 37 14.98 1.96 -18.15
N ARG A 38 15.34 0.80 -18.70
CA ARG A 38 14.42 -0.34 -18.84
C ARG A 38 13.97 -0.90 -17.49
N GLU A 39 14.84 -0.91 -16.49
CA GLU A 39 14.48 -1.32 -15.13
C GLU A 39 13.43 -0.39 -14.52
N ILE A 40 13.55 0.93 -14.74
CA ILE A 40 12.52 1.90 -14.36
C ILE A 40 11.21 1.66 -15.11
N GLU A 41 11.26 1.36 -16.41
CA GLU A 41 10.05 1.04 -17.18
C GLU A 41 9.33 -0.21 -16.64
N ARG A 42 10.08 -1.29 -16.38
CA ARG A 42 9.53 -2.51 -15.74
C ARG A 42 8.92 -2.18 -14.38
N ALA A 43 9.58 -1.35 -13.57
CA ALA A 43 9.04 -0.93 -12.28
C ALA A 43 7.75 -0.10 -12.42
N VAL A 44 7.63 0.77 -13.42
CA VAL A 44 6.39 1.51 -13.71
C VAL A 44 5.25 0.54 -14.05
N ASP A 45 5.50 -0.47 -14.87
CA ASP A 45 4.48 -1.46 -15.24
C ASP A 45 4.05 -2.32 -14.04
N GLU A 46 4.98 -2.69 -13.17
CA GLU A 46 4.68 -3.37 -11.91
C GLU A 46 3.81 -2.51 -10.98
N VAL A 47 4.17 -1.24 -10.77
CA VAL A 47 3.38 -0.32 -9.94
C VAL A 47 1.98 -0.12 -10.53
N ARG A 48 1.84 -0.05 -11.86
CA ARG A 48 0.54 0.02 -12.53
C ARG A 48 -0.30 -1.24 -12.34
N ALA A 49 0.33 -2.42 -12.39
CA ALA A 49 -0.35 -3.67 -12.14
C ALA A 49 -0.89 -3.75 -10.71
N GLU A 50 -0.11 -3.31 -9.72
CA GLU A 50 -0.56 -3.21 -8.32
C GLU A 50 -1.68 -2.16 -8.16
N LEU A 51 -1.55 -0.99 -8.80
CA LEU A 51 -2.60 0.03 -8.80
C LEU A 51 -3.93 -0.52 -9.35
N GLY A 52 -3.89 -1.30 -10.42
CA GLY A 52 -5.07 -1.97 -10.96
C GLY A 52 -5.74 -2.92 -9.96
N LYS A 53 -4.97 -3.65 -9.15
CA LYS A 53 -5.51 -4.51 -8.08
C LYS A 53 -6.16 -3.71 -6.98
N VAL A 54 -5.50 -2.63 -6.51
CA VAL A 54 -6.03 -1.74 -5.47
C VAL A 54 -7.34 -1.09 -5.93
N LEU A 55 -7.40 -0.61 -7.17
CA LEU A 55 -8.62 -0.06 -7.76
C LEU A 55 -9.76 -1.09 -7.79
N ALA A 56 -9.47 -2.32 -8.24
CA ALA A 56 -10.47 -3.39 -8.27
C ALA A 56 -10.99 -3.73 -6.85
N GLN A 57 -10.10 -3.78 -5.85
CA GLN A 57 -10.47 -4.00 -4.45
C GLN A 57 -11.34 -2.86 -3.91
N LYS A 58 -10.96 -1.60 -4.17
CA LYS A 58 -11.74 -0.41 -3.79
C LYS A 58 -13.15 -0.46 -4.37
N HIS A 59 -13.27 -0.77 -5.67
CA HIS A 59 -14.57 -0.89 -6.34
C HIS A 59 -15.43 -2.02 -5.76
N LEU A 60 -14.82 -3.17 -5.47
CA LEU A 60 -15.54 -4.29 -4.85
C LEU A 60 -16.03 -3.93 -3.44
N ALA A 61 -15.20 -3.27 -2.63
CA ALA A 61 -15.57 -2.83 -1.29
C ALA A 61 -16.69 -1.78 -1.34
N ALA A 62 -16.59 -0.80 -2.24
CA ALA A 62 -17.62 0.22 -2.45
C ALA A 62 -18.94 -0.38 -2.91
N LYS A 63 -18.90 -1.36 -3.83
CA LYS A 63 -20.10 -2.08 -4.26
C LYS A 63 -20.75 -2.84 -3.10
N LYS A 64 -19.95 -3.59 -2.32
CA LYS A 64 -20.46 -4.30 -1.14
C LYS A 64 -21.08 -3.34 -0.12
N MET A 65 -20.46 -2.19 0.10
CA MET A 65 -20.99 -1.16 1.00
C MET A 65 -22.36 -0.67 0.51
N ALA A 66 -22.50 -0.37 -0.79
CA ALA A 66 -23.78 0.02 -1.38
C ALA A 66 -24.84 -1.10 -1.27
N ASP A 67 -24.45 -2.36 -1.52
CA ASP A 67 -25.34 -3.52 -1.39
C ASP A 67 -25.84 -3.69 0.06
N GLU A 68 -24.95 -3.55 1.05
CA GLU A 68 -25.29 -3.62 2.47
C GLU A 68 -26.18 -2.43 2.90
N SER A 69 -25.91 -1.21 2.43
CA SER A 69 -26.77 -0.04 2.66
C SER A 69 -28.18 -0.24 2.08
N ASN A 70 -28.29 -0.71 0.84
CA ASN A 70 -29.59 -1.01 0.22
C ASN A 70 -30.34 -2.10 0.99
N ARG A 71 -29.62 -3.11 1.50
CA ARG A 71 -30.22 -4.17 2.32
C ARG A 71 -30.71 -3.64 3.66
N HIS A 72 -29.96 -2.74 4.29
CA HIS A 72 -30.36 -2.06 5.53
C HIS A 72 -31.65 -1.26 5.33
N GLU A 73 -31.75 -0.46 4.26
CA GLU A 73 -32.98 0.28 3.91
C GLU A 73 -34.18 -0.65 3.64
N ALA A 74 -33.96 -1.78 2.96
CA ALA A 74 -35.00 -2.77 2.72
C ALA A 74 -35.47 -3.44 4.01
N ILE A 75 -34.56 -3.69 4.96
CA ILE A 75 -34.89 -4.20 6.30
C ILE A 75 -35.72 -3.18 7.06
N ASP A 76 -35.36 -1.90 7.03
CA ASP A 76 -36.13 -0.83 7.70
C ASP A 76 -37.59 -0.79 7.24
N ALA A 77 -37.84 -0.91 5.93
CA ALA A 77 -39.19 -0.98 5.39
C ALA A 77 -39.97 -2.22 5.89
N ASN A 78 -39.30 -3.38 5.98
CA ASN A 78 -39.90 -4.62 6.47
C ASN A 78 -40.12 -4.62 7.99
N LEU A 79 -39.25 -3.96 8.76
CA LEU A 79 -39.38 -3.81 10.21
C LEU A 79 -40.65 -3.06 10.59
N GLN A 80 -40.95 -1.96 9.89
CA GLN A 80 -42.18 -1.21 10.12
C GLN A 80 -43.42 -2.06 9.85
N ALA A 81 -43.41 -2.85 8.78
CA ALA A 81 -44.51 -3.76 8.45
C ALA A 81 -44.67 -4.87 9.51
N ALA A 82 -43.57 -5.44 10.01
CA ALA A 82 -43.57 -6.47 11.04
C ALA A 82 -44.13 -5.95 12.38
N VAL A 83 -43.71 -4.75 12.81
CA VAL A 83 -44.22 -4.10 14.02
C VAL A 83 -45.72 -3.82 13.90
N ASN A 84 -46.17 -3.26 12.78
CA ASN A 84 -47.60 -2.99 12.54
C ASN A 84 -48.46 -4.26 12.53
N ALA A 85 -47.88 -5.39 12.10
CA ALA A 85 -48.52 -6.70 12.10
C ALA A 85 -48.43 -7.43 13.46
N GLY A 86 -47.81 -6.83 14.48
CA GLY A 86 -47.59 -7.46 15.80
C GLY A 86 -46.62 -8.65 15.76
N ARG A 87 -45.80 -8.75 14.70
CA ARG A 87 -44.84 -9.83 14.50
C ARG A 87 -43.46 -9.43 15.02
N ASP A 88 -43.37 -9.39 16.34
CA ASP A 88 -42.15 -9.02 17.07
C ASP A 88 -40.99 -9.97 16.76
N ASP A 89 -41.27 -11.25 16.55
CA ASP A 89 -40.28 -12.27 16.19
C ASP A 89 -39.53 -11.93 14.90
N LEU A 90 -40.24 -11.43 13.88
CA LEU A 90 -39.63 -10.97 12.64
C LEU A 90 -38.92 -9.64 12.80
N ALA A 91 -39.46 -8.75 13.63
CA ALA A 91 -38.84 -7.47 13.90
C ALA A 91 -37.50 -7.64 14.63
N GLU A 92 -37.42 -8.53 15.62
CA GLU A 92 -36.17 -8.89 16.31
C GLU A 92 -35.14 -9.46 15.35
N ALA A 93 -35.54 -10.37 14.46
CA ALA A 93 -34.65 -10.93 13.45
C ALA A 93 -34.13 -9.87 12.45
N GLY A 94 -35.00 -8.95 12.03
CA GLY A 94 -34.62 -7.84 11.16
C GLY A 94 -33.66 -6.86 11.85
N ILE A 95 -33.91 -6.51 13.11
CA ILE A 95 -33.04 -5.63 13.91
C ILE A 95 -31.66 -6.29 14.11
N ALA A 96 -31.62 -7.61 14.35
CA ALA A 96 -30.36 -8.34 14.48
C ALA A 96 -29.53 -8.25 13.19
N GLU A 97 -30.13 -8.48 12.02
CA GLU A 97 -29.45 -8.33 10.73
C GLU A 97 -29.03 -6.87 10.47
N GLN A 98 -29.87 -5.90 10.82
CA GLN A 98 -29.57 -4.48 10.72
C GLN A 98 -28.31 -4.12 11.52
N MET A 99 -28.22 -4.60 12.76
CA MET A 99 -27.03 -4.41 13.62
C MET A 99 -25.78 -5.06 13.02
N ASP A 100 -25.92 -6.25 12.40
CA ASP A 100 -24.80 -6.94 11.75
C ASP A 100 -24.32 -6.18 10.50
N ILE A 101 -25.24 -5.56 9.77
CA ILE A 101 -24.91 -4.67 8.65
C ILE A 101 -24.17 -3.43 9.17
N GLU A 102 -24.71 -2.76 10.19
CA GLU A 102 -24.11 -1.57 10.81
C GLU A 102 -22.71 -1.84 11.37
N ALA A 103 -22.43 -3.06 11.85
CA ALA A 103 -21.09 -3.46 12.28
C ALA A 103 -20.12 -3.67 11.11
N ARG A 104 -20.61 -4.10 9.94
CA ARG A 104 -19.81 -4.33 8.72
C ARG A 104 -19.50 -3.04 7.96
N LEU A 105 -20.40 -2.06 7.98
CA LEU A 105 -20.25 -0.80 7.22
C LEU A 105 -18.94 -0.05 7.53
N PRO A 106 -18.54 0.20 8.80
CA PRO A 106 -17.28 0.86 9.11
C PRO A 106 -16.04 0.10 8.63
N VAL A 107 -16.11 -1.23 8.60
CA VAL A 107 -15.01 -2.07 8.10
C VAL A 107 -14.84 -1.89 6.59
N LEU A 108 -15.95 -1.82 5.85
CA LEU A 108 -15.94 -1.55 4.41
C LEU A 108 -15.48 -0.11 4.12
N GLU A 109 -15.93 0.88 4.90
CA GLU A 109 -15.48 2.27 4.80
C GLU A 109 -13.96 2.39 5.02
N ASN A 110 -13.43 1.77 6.07
CA ASN A 110 -11.99 1.75 6.33
C ASN A 110 -11.24 1.05 5.19
N THR A 111 -11.76 -0.06 4.67
CA THR A 111 -11.16 -0.75 3.52
C THR A 111 -11.08 0.16 2.30
N ILE A 112 -12.15 0.93 2.01
CA ILE A 112 -12.17 1.89 0.90
C ILE A 112 -11.16 3.02 1.13
N ALA A 113 -11.07 3.54 2.36
CA ALA A 113 -10.13 4.59 2.73
C ALA A 113 -8.67 4.12 2.59
N ASP A 114 -8.36 2.92 3.06
CA ASP A 114 -7.04 2.30 2.93
C ASP A 114 -6.66 2.10 1.46
N CYS A 115 -7.60 1.60 0.64
CA CYS A 115 -7.36 1.46 -0.80
C CYS A 115 -7.13 2.82 -1.47
N ALA A 116 -7.87 3.87 -1.07
CA ALA A 116 -7.67 5.22 -1.61
C ALA A 116 -6.32 5.83 -1.21
N ALA A 117 -5.82 5.53 -0.01
CA ALA A 117 -4.49 5.94 0.42
C ALA A 117 -3.39 5.23 -0.40
N GLN A 118 -3.53 3.92 -0.59
CA GLN A 118 -2.61 3.12 -1.42
C GLN A 118 -2.62 3.56 -2.89
N GLU A 119 -3.80 3.85 -3.45
CA GLU A 119 -3.97 4.39 -4.80
C GLU A 119 -3.12 5.66 -4.98
N LYS A 120 -3.24 6.63 -4.06
CA LYS A 120 -2.47 7.87 -4.09
C LYS A 120 -0.95 7.65 -3.97
N GLU A 121 -0.53 6.71 -3.12
CA GLU A 121 0.89 6.36 -2.97
C GLU A 121 1.46 5.77 -4.26
N LEU A 122 0.76 4.81 -4.88
CA LEU A 122 1.18 4.16 -6.12
C LEU A 122 1.20 5.15 -7.29
N GLU A 123 0.22 6.06 -7.38
CA GLU A 123 0.23 7.16 -8.35
C GLU A 123 1.47 8.06 -8.15
N GLY A 124 1.80 8.38 -6.90
CA GLY A 124 3.02 9.12 -6.54
C GLY A 124 4.30 8.41 -7.01
N PHE A 125 4.38 7.09 -6.84
CA PHE A 125 5.50 6.28 -7.35
C PHE A 125 5.59 6.30 -8.87
N ILE A 126 4.46 6.22 -9.59
CA ILE A 126 4.45 6.32 -11.06
C ILE A 126 5.02 7.68 -11.49
N VAL A 127 4.58 8.78 -10.87
CA VAL A 127 5.07 10.13 -11.18
C VAL A 127 6.58 10.24 -10.92
N ALA A 128 7.05 9.75 -9.77
CA ALA A 128 8.46 9.80 -9.40
C ALA A 128 9.35 8.98 -10.36
N LEU A 129 8.92 7.75 -10.71
CA LEU A 129 9.63 6.90 -11.66
C LEU A 129 9.66 7.51 -13.07
N GLN A 130 8.55 8.11 -13.52
CA GLN A 130 8.50 8.79 -14.82
C GLN A 130 9.40 10.02 -14.87
N ALA A 131 9.44 10.81 -13.79
CA ALA A 131 10.37 11.94 -13.67
C ALA A 131 11.82 11.44 -13.74
N LYS A 132 12.14 10.38 -12.99
CA LYS A 132 13.49 9.78 -12.98
C LYS A 132 13.90 9.24 -14.35
N LYS A 133 12.98 8.57 -15.05
CA LYS A 133 13.21 8.11 -16.43
C LYS A 133 13.59 9.27 -17.35
N ARG A 134 12.84 10.38 -17.31
CA ARG A 134 13.11 11.57 -18.14
C ARG A 134 14.47 12.18 -17.81
N GLU A 135 14.79 12.29 -16.52
CA GLU A 135 16.10 12.76 -16.03
C GLU A 135 17.24 11.90 -16.61
N MET A 136 17.15 10.58 -16.47
CA MET A 136 18.17 9.65 -16.98
C MET A 136 18.29 9.67 -18.51
N GLN A 137 17.16 9.81 -19.21
CA GLN A 137 17.16 9.96 -20.67
C GLN A 137 17.84 11.26 -21.13
N GLN A 138 17.67 12.35 -20.39
CA GLN A 138 18.35 13.61 -20.68
C GLN A 138 19.86 13.48 -20.42
N GLN A 139 20.25 12.93 -19.26
CA GLN A 139 21.66 12.72 -18.92
C GLN A 139 22.38 11.79 -19.91
N LEU A 140 21.70 10.75 -20.41
CA LEU A 140 22.22 9.88 -21.45
C LEU A 140 22.41 10.63 -22.78
N GLN A 141 21.49 11.52 -23.16
CA GLN A 141 21.63 12.35 -24.36
C GLN A 141 22.79 13.34 -24.25
N ASP A 142 22.90 14.02 -23.10
CA ASP A 142 23.98 14.97 -22.82
C ASP A 142 25.34 14.25 -22.84
N TRP A 143 25.42 13.05 -22.27
CA TRP A 143 26.62 12.21 -22.31
C TRP A 143 26.99 11.79 -23.74
N ARG A 144 26.02 11.36 -24.55
CA ARG A 144 26.26 11.05 -25.98
C ARG A 144 26.77 12.26 -26.75
N ALA A 145 26.20 13.45 -26.52
CA ALA A 145 26.62 14.68 -27.16
C ALA A 145 28.06 15.08 -26.74
N ALA A 146 28.40 14.91 -25.47
CA ALA A 146 29.76 15.13 -24.95
C ALA A 146 30.78 14.13 -25.54
N GLN A 147 30.38 12.87 -25.73
CA GLN A 147 31.24 11.85 -26.33
C GLN A 147 31.49 12.13 -27.83
N GLN A 148 30.46 12.60 -28.56
CA GLN A 148 30.59 12.99 -29.96
C GLN A 148 31.47 14.23 -30.16
N SER A 149 31.38 15.22 -29.27
CA SER A 149 32.24 16.41 -29.33
C SER A 149 33.71 16.12 -28.98
N MET A 150 33.97 15.14 -28.12
CA MET A 150 35.33 14.60 -27.90
C MET A 150 35.87 13.83 -29.13
N GLY A 151 35.01 13.25 -29.97
CA GLY A 151 35.39 12.52 -31.19
C GLY A 151 35.82 13.40 -32.37
N THR A 152 35.51 14.70 -32.37
CA THR A 152 35.81 15.63 -33.48
C THR A 152 37.07 16.49 -33.25
N GLY A 153 37.77 16.32 -32.13
CA GLY A 153 39.02 17.03 -31.82
C GLY A 153 40.26 16.15 -32.02
N LYS A 154 40.96 16.29 -33.16
CA LYS A 154 42.26 15.64 -33.36
C LYS A 154 43.38 16.46 -32.69
N THR A 155 44.04 15.83 -31.72
CA THR A 155 45.41 16.05 -31.22
C THR A 155 45.87 17.49 -30.91
N VAL A 156 46.02 17.79 -29.62
CA VAL A 156 47.18 18.53 -29.12
C VAL A 156 47.81 17.69 -28.01
N GLY A 157 49.04 17.27 -28.23
CA GLY A 157 49.88 16.69 -27.19
C GLY A 157 50.28 17.75 -26.16
N GLY A 158 50.29 17.37 -24.90
CA GLY A 158 50.78 18.19 -23.80
C GLY A 158 51.01 17.33 -22.57
N ASN A 159 52.28 17.00 -22.35
CA ASN A 159 52.97 16.58 -21.12
C ASN A 159 52.12 16.23 -19.88
N GLY A 160 52.37 15.02 -19.37
CA GLY A 160 53.23 14.86 -18.19
C GLY A 160 52.77 15.46 -16.85
N SER A 161 52.69 14.56 -15.87
CA SER A 161 52.64 14.74 -14.41
C SER A 161 51.35 15.28 -13.80
N ASP A 162 50.52 14.36 -13.28
CA ASP A 162 50.19 14.31 -11.85
C ASP A 162 49.58 12.96 -11.46
N LEU A 163 50.39 11.91 -11.64
CA LEU A 163 50.25 10.61 -10.99
C LEU A 163 50.85 10.70 -9.58
N ASN A 164 50.14 11.31 -8.62
CA ASN A 164 50.22 11.04 -7.18
C ASN A 164 49.43 12.07 -6.36
N ARG A 165 48.10 11.93 -6.31
CA ARG A 165 47.33 12.41 -5.16
C ARG A 165 45.98 11.71 -5.01
N ILE A 166 46.02 10.38 -4.99
CA ILE A 166 44.95 9.57 -4.42
C ILE A 166 45.61 8.57 -3.47
N ALA A 167 45.61 8.91 -2.18
CA ALA A 167 45.65 7.93 -1.11
C ALA A 167 45.25 8.64 0.20
N ARG A 168 44.23 8.07 0.86
CA ARG A 168 43.69 8.39 2.21
C ARG A 168 42.52 9.36 2.25
N ASP A 169 41.31 8.81 2.13
CA ASP A 169 40.44 8.54 3.29
C ASP A 169 38.99 8.41 2.83
N ALA A 170 38.56 7.17 2.57
CA ALA A 170 37.16 6.80 2.44
C ALA A 170 36.98 5.32 2.80
N GLU A 171 37.31 4.96 4.03
CA GLU A 171 36.84 3.72 4.66
C GLU A 171 36.17 4.06 5.99
N LYS A 172 34.83 4.04 5.98
CA LYS A 172 33.97 3.62 7.10
C LYS A 172 32.52 3.57 6.64
N SER A 173 32.17 2.45 6.00
CA SER A 173 30.83 1.86 6.06
C SER A 173 30.68 1.28 7.48
N GLY A 174 29.64 1.61 8.25
CA GLY A 174 28.35 0.94 8.17
C GLY A 174 28.28 -0.15 9.23
N ASN A 175 27.45 0.05 10.27
CA ASN A 175 26.72 -0.97 11.06
C ASN A 175 26.29 -0.42 12.44
N ALA A 176 25.04 0.03 12.56
CA ALA A 176 24.33 0.09 13.83
C ALA A 176 22.83 0.32 13.59
N PHE A 177 22.10 -0.72 13.16
CA PHE A 177 20.66 -0.82 13.43
C PHE A 177 20.26 -2.28 13.40
N ASP A 178 20.53 -2.97 14.51
CA ASP A 178 19.92 -4.26 14.79
C ASP A 178 19.56 -4.32 16.27
N ARG A 179 18.33 -3.89 16.57
CA ARG A 179 17.64 -4.26 17.82
C ARG A 179 16.13 -4.20 17.60
N VAL A 180 15.65 -5.09 16.73
CA VAL A 180 14.25 -5.52 16.73
C VAL A 180 14.06 -6.48 17.89
N MET A 181 13.32 -6.02 18.90
CA MET A 181 12.08 -6.68 19.33
C MET A 181 12.16 -8.22 19.40
N GLY A 182 12.79 -8.71 20.47
CA GLY A 182 12.62 -10.08 20.94
C GLY A 182 11.28 -10.21 21.67
N ARG A 183 10.29 -10.75 20.97
CA ARG A 183 9.02 -11.24 21.52
C ARG A 183 9.28 -12.24 22.65
N GLN A 184 8.82 -11.94 23.86
CA GLN A 184 8.38 -12.97 24.82
C GLN A 184 6.86 -13.00 24.79
N ASN A 185 6.31 -13.79 23.87
CA ASN A 185 5.00 -14.39 24.06
C ASN A 185 5.25 -15.74 24.73
N SER A 186 4.95 -15.84 26.02
CA SER A 186 4.98 -17.09 26.76
C SER A 186 3.81 -17.13 27.74
N VAL A 187 2.99 -18.17 27.57
CA VAL A 187 1.97 -18.72 28.48
C VAL A 187 0.66 -17.93 28.64
N HIS A 188 -0.47 -18.54 28.27
CA HIS A 188 -1.69 -18.86 29.06
C HIS A 188 -2.47 -19.89 28.20
N SER A 189 -2.51 -21.19 28.51
CA SER A 189 -3.24 -21.98 29.53
C SER A 189 -4.67 -22.37 29.12
N SER A 190 -4.92 -23.67 29.11
CA SER A 190 -6.13 -24.39 28.66
C SER A 190 -7.41 -24.17 29.51
N THR A 191 -7.54 -23.00 30.14
CA THR A 191 -8.76 -22.49 30.81
C THR A 191 -9.57 -21.51 29.94
N ASP A 192 -9.04 -21.14 28.77
CA ASP A 192 -9.61 -20.12 27.89
C ASP A 192 -10.98 -20.49 27.31
N ALA A 193 -11.25 -21.76 26.97
CA ALA A 193 -12.48 -22.11 26.26
C ALA A 193 -13.76 -21.85 27.09
N ALA A 194 -13.72 -22.14 28.40
CA ALA A 194 -14.87 -21.92 29.29
C ALA A 194 -15.05 -20.44 29.64
N GLN A 195 -13.95 -19.67 29.70
CA GLN A 195 -14.02 -18.21 29.89
C GLN A 195 -14.48 -17.52 28.60
N LEU A 196 -14.01 -17.95 27.42
CA LEU A 196 -14.49 -17.48 26.12
C LEU A 196 -15.99 -17.73 25.96
N ALA A 197 -16.48 -18.91 26.38
CA ALA A 197 -17.90 -19.23 26.31
C ALA A 197 -18.74 -18.28 27.16
N LYS A 198 -18.30 -17.95 28.39
CA LYS A 198 -18.98 -16.98 29.27
C LYS A 198 -18.90 -15.55 28.74
N LEU A 199 -17.79 -15.17 28.13
CA LEU A 199 -17.64 -13.85 27.49
C LEU A 199 -18.57 -13.73 26.28
N LYS A 200 -18.67 -14.79 25.47
CA LYS A 200 -19.61 -14.87 24.35
C LYS A 200 -21.06 -14.80 24.83
N GLU A 201 -21.40 -15.53 25.90
CA GLU A 201 -22.75 -15.49 26.48
C GLU A 201 -23.12 -14.09 27.01
N LEU A 202 -22.15 -13.37 27.60
CA LEU A 202 -22.33 -11.98 28.01
C LEU A 202 -22.53 -11.04 26.80
N GLU A 203 -21.77 -11.25 25.72
CA GLU A 203 -21.92 -10.50 24.47
C GLU A 203 -23.28 -10.76 23.82
N ASP A 204 -23.71 -12.02 23.76
CA ASP A 204 -25.02 -12.43 23.26
C ASP A 204 -26.15 -11.80 24.10
N LEU A 205 -26.01 -11.76 25.43
CA LEU A 205 -26.97 -11.08 26.32
C LEU A 205 -27.03 -9.57 26.06
N SER A 206 -25.88 -8.91 25.93
CA SER A 206 -25.81 -7.48 25.61
C SER A 206 -26.44 -7.19 24.24
N ARG A 207 -26.19 -8.04 23.26
CA ARG A 207 -26.78 -7.95 21.92
C ARG A 207 -28.29 -8.10 21.97
N ASN A 208 -28.81 -9.09 22.70
CA ASN A 208 -30.25 -9.31 22.85
C ASN A 208 -30.94 -8.12 23.54
N ASN A 209 -30.31 -7.54 24.57
CA ASN A 209 -30.84 -6.34 25.22
C ASN A 209 -30.92 -5.15 24.25
N ARG A 210 -29.89 -4.94 23.42
CA ARG A 210 -29.91 -3.90 22.37
C ARG A 210 -31.01 -4.12 21.34
N ILE A 211 -31.24 -5.36 20.93
CA ILE A 211 -32.33 -5.71 20.00
C ILE A 211 -33.68 -5.35 20.64
N ALA A 212 -33.89 -5.74 21.90
CA ALA A 212 -35.12 -5.43 22.63
C ALA A 212 -35.35 -3.92 22.80
N GLU A 213 -34.29 -3.15 23.11
CA GLU A 213 -34.34 -1.69 23.21
C GLU A 213 -34.74 -1.05 21.87
N ARG A 214 -34.14 -1.49 20.76
CA ARG A 214 -34.49 -1.00 19.42
C ARG A 214 -35.92 -1.36 19.02
N LEU A 215 -36.38 -2.57 19.33
CA LEU A 215 -37.75 -2.99 19.07
C LEU A 215 -38.75 -2.12 19.86
N ALA A 216 -38.47 -1.87 21.15
CA ALA A 216 -39.30 -1.01 21.98
C ALA A 216 -39.36 0.43 21.43
N ALA A 217 -38.23 0.96 20.95
CA ALA A 217 -38.17 2.28 20.34
C ALA A 217 -38.96 2.36 19.02
N LEU A 218 -38.89 1.33 18.17
CA LEU A 218 -39.67 1.25 16.93
C LEU A 218 -41.18 1.22 17.21
N LYS A 219 -41.61 0.41 18.19
CA LYS A 219 -43.00 0.33 18.64
C LYS A 219 -43.52 1.63 19.26
N ALA A 220 -42.65 2.39 19.93
CA ALA A 220 -43.03 3.69 20.46
C ALA A 220 -43.24 4.76 19.37
N LYS A 221 -42.75 4.50 18.15
CA LYS A 221 -42.79 5.42 17.01
C LYS A 221 -43.90 5.06 15.99
N SER A 222 -44.42 3.82 16.04
CA SER A 222 -45.55 3.32 15.24
C SER A 222 -46.90 3.69 15.86
#